data_AF-A0A516GRB0-F1
#
_entry.id   AF-A0A516GRB0-F1
#
_cell.length_a   1.000
_cell.length_b   1.000
_cell.length_c   1.000
_cell.angle_alpha   90.00
_cell.angle_beta   90.00
_cell.angle_gamma   90.00
#
_symmetry.space_group_name_H-M   'P 1'
#
loop_
_entity.id
_entity.type
_entity.pdbx_description
1 polymer ?
#
loop_
_entity_poly.entity_id
_entity_poly.type
_entity_poly.pdbx_seq_one_letter_code
_entity_poly.pdbx_strand_id
1 'polypeptide(L)' 'MLNTYFRTIVGSMILLSIVLTVYVNENWIWFTVFIGVNLIQSVFTKWCLLETILKKFGLK' A
#
# COMPACT_ATOMS: atom_id res chain seq x y z
N MET A 1 8.40 -2.21 15.86
CA MET A 1 9.22 -1.42 14.90
C MET A 1 8.71 -1.55 13.48
N LEU A 2 8.30 -2.74 13.03
CA LEU A 2 7.66 -2.98 11.72
C LEU A 2 6.52 -1.99 11.37
N ASN A 3 5.62 -1.69 12.32
CA ASN A 3 4.44 -0.84 12.08
C ASN A 3 4.76 0.60 11.64
N THR A 4 5.90 1.17 12.08
CA THR A 4 6.27 2.55 11.73
C THR A 4 6.76 2.62 10.28
N TYR A 5 7.70 1.75 9.90
CA TYR A 5 8.18 1.65 8.52
C TYR A 5 7.05 1.27 7.57
N PHE A 6 6.18 0.35 7.99
CA PHE A 6 4.99 -0.04 7.24
C PHE A 6 4.07 1.15 6.97
N ARG A 7 3.68 1.94 7.99
CA ARG A 7 2.81 3.12 7.79
C ARG A 7 3.43 4.14 6.85
N THR A 8 4.73 4.38 6.95
CA THR A 8 5.44 5.35 6.09
C THR A 8 5.52 4.87 4.64
N ILE A 9 5.88 3.60 4.42
CA ILE A 9 5.99 3.02 3.08
C ILE A 9 4.62 2.98 2.40
N VAL A 10 3.60 2.50 3.11
CA VAL A 10 2.20 2.50 2.64
C VAL A 10 1.76 3.91 2.25
N GLY A 11 1.96 4.88 3.15
CA GLY A 11 1.54 6.26 2.92
C GLY A 11 2.24 6.85 1.69
N SER A 12 3.54 6.60 1.53
CA SER A 12 4.29 7.04 0.35
C SER A 12 3.80 6.37 -0.94
N MET A 13 3.45 5.08 -0.89
CA MET A 13 3.02 4.32 -2.06
C MET A 13 1.62 4.76 -2.53
N ILE A 14 0.75 5.14 -1.60
CA ILE A 14 -0.58 5.72 -1.91
C ILE A 14 -0.41 7.11 -2.54
N LEU A 15 0.43 7.97 -1.96
CA LEU A 15 0.72 9.30 -2.53
C LEU A 15 1.31 9.17 -3.95
N LEU A 16 2.24 8.25 -4.16
CA LEU A 16 2.83 7.99 -5.46
C LEU A 16 1.76 7.49 -6.47
N SER A 17 0.86 6.61 -6.03
CA SER A 17 -0.24 6.10 -6.89
C SER A 17 -1.23 7.20 -7.29
N ILE A 18 -1.52 8.14 -6.38
CA ILE A 18 -2.35 9.32 -6.67
C ILE A 18 -1.67 10.24 -7.66
N VAL A 19 -0.38 10.53 -7.49
CA VAL A 19 0.38 11.36 -8.44
C VAL A 19 0.37 10.72 -9.84
N LEU A 20 0.57 9.41 -9.93
CA LEU A 20 0.51 8.71 -11.22
C LEU A 20 -0.89 8.70 -11.83
N THR A 21 -1.94 8.62 -11.01
CA THR A 21 -3.33 8.75 -11.49
C THR A 21 -3.52 10.08 -12.22
N VAL A 22 -3.06 11.18 -11.62
CA VAL A 22 -3.24 12.53 -12.18
C VAL A 22 -2.37 12.75 -13.41
N TYR A 23 -1.15 12.22 -13.43
CA TYR A 23 -0.19 12.46 -14.52
C TYR A 23 -0.26 11.49 -15.69
N VAL A 24 -0.74 10.25 -15.49
CA VAL A 24 -0.73 9.21 -16.53
C VAL A 24 -2.13 8.96 -17.09
N ASN A 25 -3.07 8.51 -16.25
CA ASN A 25 -4.42 8.19 -16.69
C ASN A 25 -5.36 7.94 -15.49
N GLU A 26 -6.61 8.38 -15.59
CA GLU A 26 -7.61 8.28 -14.52
C GLU A 26 -7.93 6.82 -14.12
N ASN A 27 -7.70 5.86 -15.03
CA ASN A 27 -7.82 4.42 -14.75
C ASN A 27 -6.88 3.91 -13.63
N TRP A 28 -5.84 4.66 -13.27
CA TRP A 28 -4.96 4.33 -12.13
C TRP A 28 -5.64 4.47 -10.75
N ILE A 29 -6.82 5.10 -10.68
CA ILE A 29 -7.66 5.08 -9.47
C ILE A 29 -8.00 3.67 -9.06
N TRP A 30 -8.28 2.76 -10.00
CA TRP A 30 -8.59 1.36 -9.66
C TRP A 30 -7.43 0.67 -8.95
N PHE A 31 -6.20 1.00 -9.33
CA PHE A 31 -5.00 0.49 -8.66
C PHE A 31 -4.86 1.05 -7.24
N THR A 32 -5.10 2.36 -7.07
CA THR A 32 -5.09 3.02 -5.76
C THR A 32 -6.19 2.47 -4.84
N VAL A 33 -7.39 2.24 -5.36
CA VAL A 33 -8.51 1.63 -4.63
C VAL A 33 -8.18 0.19 -4.25
N PHE A 34 -7.58 -0.59 -5.14
CA PHE A 34 -7.16 -1.96 -4.85
C PHE A 34 -6.14 -2.03 -3.69
N ILE A 35 -5.14 -1.13 -3.68
CA ILE A 35 -4.19 -0.99 -2.58
C ILE A 35 -4.92 -0.60 -1.28
N GLY A 36 -5.83 0.37 -1.35
CA GLY A 36 -6.61 0.84 -0.20
C GLY A 36 -7.49 -0.25 0.41
N VAL A 37 -8.19 -1.03 -0.40
CA VAL A 37 -9.03 -2.15 0.06
C VAL A 37 -8.18 -3.22 0.74
N ASN A 38 -7.02 -3.58 0.17
CA ASN A 38 -6.09 -4.51 0.82
C ASN A 38 -5.57 -3.96 2.16
N LEU A 39 -5.40 -2.65 2.27
CA LEU A 39 -5.00 -2.01 3.52
C LEU A 39 -6.10 -2.07 4.58
N ILE A 40 -7.34 -1.81 4.19
CA ILE A 40 -8.50 -1.90 5.07
C ILE A 40 -8.67 -3.34 5.54
N GLN A 41 -8.57 -4.31 4.63
CA GLN A 41 -8.63 -5.74 4.97
C GLN A 41 -7.56 -6.12 6.00
N SER A 42 -6.35 -5.57 5.90
CA SER A 42 -5.28 -5.79 6.88
C SER A 42 -5.65 -5.37 8.30
N VAL A 43 -6.49 -4.35 8.50
CA VAL A 43 -6.92 -3.92 9.85
C VAL A 43 -7.83 -4.98 10.48
N PHE A 44 -8.66 -5.65 9.67
CA PHE A 44 -9.60 -6.66 10.14
C PHE A 44 -8.97 -8.06 10.27
N THR A 45 -8.16 -8.49 9.30
CA THR A 45 -7.61 -9.85 9.26
C THR A 45 -6.21 -9.96 9.88
N LYS A 46 -5.58 -8.84 10.28
CA LYS A 46 -4.16 -8.74 10.68
C LYS A 46 -3.18 -9.33 9.65
N TRP A 47 -3.63 -9.53 8.42
CA TRP A 47 -2.84 -10.08 7.33
C TRP A 47 -2.78 -9.02 6.23
N CYS A 48 -1.63 -8.37 6.12
CA CYS A 48 -1.39 -7.43 5.03
C CYS A 48 -0.57 -8.11 3.94
N LEU A 49 -1.07 -8.07 2.70
CA LEU A 49 -0.31 -8.48 1.52
C LEU A 49 1.02 -7.71 1.44
N LEU A 50 1.00 -6.42 1.79
CA LEU A 50 2.17 -5.57 1.77
C LEU A 50 3.17 -5.93 2.87
N GLU A 51 2.70 -6.28 4.07
CA GLU A 51 3.56 -6.79 5.15
C GLU A 51 4.22 -8.12 4.72
N THR A 52 3.47 -8.98 4.03
CA THR A 52 4.00 -10.21 3.44
C THR A 52 5.05 -9.93 2.37
N ILE A 53 4.84 -8.93 1.51
CA ILE A 53 5.81 -8.50 0.48
C ILE A 53 7.06 -7.90 1.12
N LEU A 54 6.93 -7.00 2.10
CA LEU A 54 8.04 -6.40 2.84
C LEU A 54 8.87 -7.45 3.58
N LYS A 55 8.19 -8.41 4.23
CA LYS A 55 8.82 -9.55 4.90
C LYS A 55 9.52 -10.49 3.91
N LYS A 56 8.97 -10.63 2.69
CA LYS A 56 9.58 -11.40 1.59
C LYS A 56 10.76 -10.66 0.94
N PHE A 57 10.77 -9.33 0.99
CA PHE A 57 11.89 -8.47 0.59
C PHE A 57 13.00 -8.39 1.65
N GLY A 58 12.87 -9.09 2.78
CA GLY A 58 13.93 -9.20 3.80
C GLY A 58 14.00 -8.04 4.78
N LEU A 59 13.04 -7.11 4.73
CA LEU A 59 12.93 -6.03 5.71
C LEU A 59 12.19 -6.58 6.95
N LYS A 60 12.93 -6.83 8.04
CA LYS A 60 12.43 -7.26 9.36
C LYS A 60 12.07 -6.08 10.26
#